data_AF-A0A1Y5DYD5-F1
#
_entry.id   AF-A0A1Y5DYD5-F1
#
_cell.length_a   1.000
_cell.length_b   1.000
_cell.length_c   1.000
_cell.angle_alpha   90.00
_cell.angle_beta   90.00
_cell.angle_gamma   90.00
#
_symmetry.space_group_name_H-M   'P 1'
#
loop_
_entity.id
_entity.type
_entity.pdbx_description
1 polymer ?
#
loop_
_entity_poly.entity_id
_entity_poly.type
_entity_poly.pdbx_seq_one_letter_code
_entity_poly.pdbx_strand_id
1 'polypeptide(L)'
;MGKWLAEKDWDYFVTLATNKSPNSLHNDSLVSWANKQLHNWHARMDRKFLGPKWQNKKDQRIEFVAFLEHADSNIHWHLMVKLHAPKHDIFESEASATWLSIVPSGSVITKCANKDDTANATFCGYSSKDARPDRPADYIVFSHR
;
A
#
# COMPACT_ATOMS: atom_id res chain seq x y z
N MET A 1 8.13 -9.60 -12.67
CA MET A 1 7.15 -8.91 -11.82
C MET A 1 6.65 -7.61 -12.45
N GLY A 2 7.53 -6.65 -12.78
CA GLY A 2 7.12 -5.34 -13.34
C GLY A 2 6.20 -5.38 -14.57
N LYS A 3 6.46 -6.27 -15.54
CA LYS A 3 5.60 -6.40 -16.74
C LYS A 3 4.17 -6.85 -16.40
N TRP A 4 4.03 -7.86 -15.55
CA TRP A 4 2.71 -8.34 -15.08
C TRP A 4 1.96 -7.28 -14.27
N LEU A 5 2.67 -6.52 -13.42
CA LEU A 5 2.07 -5.38 -12.70
C LEU A 5 1.56 -4.31 -13.68
N ALA A 6 2.34 -3.99 -14.72
CA ALA A 6 2.01 -2.95 -15.68
C ALA A 6 0.85 -3.31 -16.63
N GLU A 7 0.52 -4.60 -16.76
CA GLU A 7 -0.65 -5.08 -17.52
C GLU A 7 -1.98 -4.78 -16.81
N LYS A 8 -1.95 -4.45 -15.50
CA LYS A 8 -3.15 -4.04 -14.74
C LYS A 8 -3.38 -2.54 -14.83
N ASP A 9 -4.64 -2.14 -14.80
CA ASP A 9 -5.13 -0.75 -14.88
C ASP A 9 -5.17 -0.06 -13.52
N TRP A 10 -4.03 0.03 -12.83
CA TRP A 10 -3.96 0.61 -11.48
C TRP A 10 -4.44 2.06 -11.44
N ASP A 11 -5.17 2.44 -10.38
CA ASP A 11 -5.67 3.81 -10.24
C ASP A 11 -4.64 4.71 -9.55
N TYR A 12 -3.92 4.17 -8.57
CA TYR A 12 -2.96 4.93 -7.77
C TYR A 12 -1.66 4.18 -7.51
N PHE A 13 -0.59 4.98 -7.43
CA PHE A 13 0.64 4.63 -6.74
C PHE A 13 0.64 5.32 -5.37
N VAL A 14 0.92 4.56 -4.32
CA VAL A 14 0.97 5.08 -2.94
C VAL A 14 2.28 4.70 -2.26
N THR A 15 2.95 5.66 -1.65
CA THR A 15 4.03 5.41 -0.69
C THR A 15 3.49 5.60 0.71
N LEU A 16 3.62 4.59 1.57
CA LEU A 16 3.37 4.68 3.01
C LEU A 16 4.70 4.51 3.75
N ALA A 17 5.24 5.58 4.31
CA ALA A 17 6.50 5.56 5.02
C ALA A 17 6.30 5.59 6.54
N THR A 18 7.24 4.99 7.27
CA THR A 18 7.24 5.01 8.74
C THR A 18 8.61 5.41 9.30
N ASN A 19 8.61 6.39 10.20
CA ASN A 19 9.79 6.75 10.96
C ASN A 19 9.99 5.87 12.22
N LYS A 20 9.42 4.66 12.24
CA LYS A 20 9.56 3.73 13.38
C LYS A 20 10.94 3.07 13.33
N SER A 21 11.68 3.13 14.44
CA SER A 21 12.98 2.45 14.57
C SER A 21 12.80 0.99 15.02
N PRO A 22 13.65 0.06 14.57
CA PRO A 22 13.68 -1.32 15.09
C PRO A 22 13.78 -1.39 16.62
N ASN A 23 14.54 -0.48 17.22
CA ASN A 23 14.77 -0.43 18.67
C ASN A 23 13.51 -0.04 19.47
N SER A 24 12.46 0.41 18.80
CA SER A 24 11.18 0.79 19.42
C SER A 24 10.15 -0.34 19.45
N LEU A 25 10.56 -1.57 19.11
CA LEU A 25 9.71 -2.76 19.07
C LEU A 25 10.23 -3.79 20.07
N HIS A 26 9.38 -4.17 21.02
CA HIS A 26 9.76 -5.10 22.08
C HIS A 26 9.69 -6.56 21.65
N ASN A 27 8.69 -6.93 20.84
CA ASN A 27 8.36 -8.33 20.50
C ASN A 27 8.11 -8.59 19.00
N ASP A 28 8.17 -7.55 18.16
CA ASP A 28 7.93 -7.67 16.71
C ASP A 28 9.17 -7.22 15.93
N SER A 29 9.46 -7.88 14.81
CA SER A 29 10.39 -7.31 13.82
C SER A 29 9.78 -6.05 13.21
N LEU A 30 10.63 -5.13 12.73
CA LEU A 30 10.16 -3.92 12.06
C LEU A 30 9.26 -4.24 10.85
N VAL A 31 9.60 -5.30 10.11
CA VAL A 31 8.83 -5.80 8.97
C VAL A 31 7.46 -6.38 9.39
N SER A 32 7.42 -7.20 10.44
CA SER A 32 6.14 -7.74 10.97
C SER A 32 5.21 -6.62 11.42
N TRP A 33 5.75 -5.65 12.16
CA TRP A 33 4.99 -4.49 12.60
C TRP A 33 4.48 -3.65 11.41
N ALA A 34 5.31 -3.42 10.40
CA ALA A 34 4.94 -2.65 9.21
C ALA A 34 3.87 -3.35 8.36
N ASN A 35 3.94 -4.68 8.23
CA ASN A 35 2.91 -5.51 7.61
C ASN A 35 1.56 -5.35 8.32
N LYS A 36 1.57 -5.41 9.65
CA LYS A 36 0.35 -5.19 10.46
C LYS A 36 -0.23 -3.79 10.24
N GLN A 37 0.59 -2.76 10.14
CA GLN A 37 0.09 -1.40 9.89
C GLN A 37 -0.46 -1.22 8.48
N LEU A 38 0.15 -1.85 7.46
CA LEU A 38 -0.37 -1.88 6.10
C LEU A 38 -1.77 -2.50 6.04
N HIS A 39 -1.97 -3.65 6.69
CA HIS A 39 -3.29 -4.30 6.76
C HIS A 39 -4.30 -3.47 7.55
N ASN A 40 -3.89 -2.83 8.65
CA ASN A 40 -4.75 -1.91 9.40
C ASN A 40 -5.19 -0.72 8.54
N TRP A 41 -4.27 -0.16 7.74
CA TRP A 41 -4.57 0.93 6.82
C TRP A 41 -5.59 0.49 5.78
N HIS A 42 -5.35 -0.65 5.13
CA HIS A 42 -6.25 -1.22 4.13
C HIS A 42 -7.66 -1.45 4.69
N ALA A 43 -7.78 -2.10 5.86
CA ALA A 43 -9.07 -2.34 6.50
C ALA A 43 -9.83 -1.05 6.87
N ARG A 44 -9.11 0.00 7.29
CA ARG A 44 -9.72 1.32 7.57
C ARG A 44 -10.18 2.01 6.28
N MET A 45 -9.40 1.92 5.21
CA MET A 45 -9.77 2.43 3.89
C MET A 45 -11.01 1.72 3.35
N ASP A 46 -11.06 0.38 3.39
CA ASP A 46 -12.23 -0.40 2.99
C ASP A 46 -13.47 -0.03 3.80
N ARG A 47 -13.33 0.18 5.11
CA ARG A 47 -14.44 0.63 5.97
C ARG A 47 -14.95 2.02 5.56
N LYS A 48 -14.08 2.96 5.21
CA LYS A 48 -14.47 4.29 4.72
C LYS A 48 -15.15 4.21 3.35
N PHE A 49 -14.65 3.35 2.47
CA PHE A 49 -15.18 3.16 1.11
C PHE A 49 -16.54 2.46 1.07
N LEU A 50 -16.69 1.39 1.85
CA LEU A 50 -17.79 0.43 1.73
C LEU A 50 -18.75 0.44 2.92
N GLY A 51 -18.39 1.15 3.99
CA GLY A 51 -19.17 1.26 5.22
C GLY A 51 -18.96 0.10 6.21
N PRO A 52 -19.77 0.02 7.28
CA PRO A 52 -19.58 -0.93 8.38
C PRO A 52 -19.53 -2.41 7.98
N LYS A 53 -20.23 -2.79 6.91
CA LYS A 53 -20.29 -4.16 6.40
C LYS A 53 -19.28 -4.45 5.29
N TRP A 54 -18.18 -3.69 5.20
CA TRP A 54 -17.12 -3.87 4.20
C TRP A 54 -16.58 -5.31 4.16
N GLN A 55 -16.59 -6.01 5.30
CA GLN A 55 -16.16 -7.40 5.37
C GLN A 55 -17.01 -8.34 4.50
N ASN A 56 -18.28 -8.01 4.26
CA ASN A 56 -19.17 -8.82 3.41
C ASN A 56 -19.09 -8.44 1.93
N LYS A 57 -18.31 -7.40 1.57
CA LYS A 57 -18.22 -6.81 0.24
C LYS A 57 -16.85 -7.06 -0.40
N LYS A 58 -16.36 -8.30 -0.33
CA LYS A 58 -15.02 -8.71 -0.76
C LYS A 58 -14.64 -8.21 -2.16
N ASP A 59 -15.51 -8.42 -3.14
CA ASP A 59 -15.28 -8.04 -4.54
C ASP A 59 -15.30 -6.53 -4.80
N GLN A 60 -15.65 -5.71 -3.80
CA GLN A 60 -15.69 -4.25 -3.89
C GLN A 60 -14.56 -3.58 -3.10
N ARG A 61 -13.75 -4.37 -2.39
CA ARG A 61 -12.64 -3.86 -1.57
C ARG A 61 -11.54 -3.31 -2.45
N ILE A 62 -10.71 -2.47 -1.86
CA ILE A 62 -9.52 -1.95 -2.55
C ILE A 62 -8.58 -3.13 -2.82
N GLU A 63 -8.14 -3.29 -4.07
CA GLU A 63 -7.10 -4.24 -4.44
C GLU A 63 -5.74 -3.51 -4.42
N PHE A 64 -4.70 -4.13 -3.88
CA PHE A 64 -3.34 -3.62 -3.96
C PHE A 64 -2.27 -4.72 -4.05
N VAL A 65 -1.12 -4.32 -4.58
CA VAL A 65 0.17 -5.02 -4.38
C VAL A 65 1.14 -4.03 -3.75
N ALA A 66 1.76 -4.40 -2.63
CA ALA A 66 2.70 -3.59 -1.89
C ALA A 66 4.09 -4.22 -1.89
N PHE A 67 5.11 -3.38 -2.03
CA PHE A 67 6.51 -3.76 -2.02
C PHE A 67 7.23 -3.01 -0.92
N LEU A 68 8.00 -3.74 -0.11
CA LEU A 68 8.76 -3.19 1.00
C LEU A 68 10.11 -2.65 0.53
N GLU A 69 10.43 -1.40 0.89
CA GLU A 69 11.75 -0.80 0.74
C GLU A 69 12.35 -0.47 2.12
N HIS A 70 13.67 -0.54 2.25
CA HIS A 70 14.45 -0.18 3.45
C HIS A 70 14.05 -0.91 4.76
N ALA A 71 13.90 -2.23 4.69
CA ALA A 71 13.49 -3.09 5.82
C ALA A 71 14.32 -2.93 7.11
N ASP A 72 15.58 -2.51 7.00
CA ASP A 72 16.51 -2.36 8.13
C ASP A 72 16.52 -0.94 8.73
N SER A 73 15.76 0.01 8.17
CA SER A 73 15.75 1.42 8.61
C SER A 73 14.37 2.09 8.51
N ASN A 74 14.16 2.97 7.53
CA ASN A 74 12.90 3.71 7.33
C ASN A 74 12.03 2.95 6.34
N ILE A 75 11.20 2.04 6.85
CA ILE A 75 10.33 1.22 6.01
C ILE A 75 9.41 2.09 5.17
N HIS A 76 9.43 1.84 3.86
CA HIS A 76 8.44 2.34 2.92
C HIS A 76 7.67 1.16 2.32
N TRP A 77 6.35 1.26 2.29
CA TRP A 77 5.52 0.47 1.39
C TRP A 77 5.27 1.25 0.11
N HIS A 78 5.62 0.66 -1.03
CA HIS A 78 5.23 1.14 -2.35
C HIS A 78 4.08 0.28 -2.88
N LEU A 79 2.89 0.86 -2.97
CA LEU A 79 1.67 0.18 -3.36
C LEU A 79 1.27 0.59 -4.78
N MET A 80 0.85 -0.40 -5.56
CA MET A 80 -0.04 -0.20 -6.69
C MET A 80 -1.46 -0.53 -6.23
N VAL A 81 -2.40 0.40 -6.43
CA VAL A 81 -3.77 0.33 -5.86
C VAL A 81 -4.82 0.43 -6.96
N LYS A 82 -5.82 -0.46 -6.89
CA LYS A 82 -7.00 -0.49 -7.76
C LYS A 82 -8.24 -0.33 -6.91
N LEU A 83 -9.11 0.56 -7.34
CA LEU A 83 -10.43 0.79 -6.76
C LEU A 83 -11.48 0.07 -7.62
N HIS A 84 -12.39 -0.64 -6.96
CA HIS A 84 -13.55 -1.25 -7.63
C HIS A 84 -14.80 -0.35 -7.59
N ALA A 85 -14.70 0.81 -6.95
CA ALA A 85 -15.73 1.85 -6.94
C ALA A 85 -15.12 3.19 -7.36
N PRO A 86 -15.83 4.03 -8.13
CA PRO A 86 -15.34 5.32 -8.63
C PRO A 86 -15.34 6.41 -7.55
N LYS A 87 -14.74 6.11 -6.39
CA LYS A 87 -14.69 6.97 -5.19
C LYS A 87 -13.29 7.55 -5.01
N HIS A 88 -12.75 8.10 -6.10
CA HIS A 88 -11.40 8.65 -6.16
C HIS A 88 -11.19 9.81 -5.19
N ASP A 89 -12.19 10.67 -5.06
CA ASP A 89 -12.28 11.77 -4.11
C ASP A 89 -12.10 11.31 -2.65
N ILE A 90 -12.80 10.24 -2.27
CA ILE A 90 -12.65 9.63 -0.95
C ILE A 90 -11.25 9.04 -0.79
N PHE A 91 -10.70 8.40 -1.82
CA PHE A 91 -9.35 7.82 -1.73
C PHE A 91 -8.32 8.91 -1.44
N GLU A 92 -8.33 9.96 -2.25
CA GLU A 92 -7.35 11.05 -2.20
C GLU A 92 -7.43 11.82 -0.89
N SER A 93 -8.64 12.06 -0.39
CA SER A 93 -8.84 12.75 0.89
C SER A 93 -8.48 11.88 2.11
N GLU A 94 -8.74 10.57 2.06
CA GLU A 94 -8.66 9.71 3.25
C GLU A 94 -7.38 8.89 3.36
N ALA A 95 -6.67 8.62 2.27
CA ALA A 95 -5.49 7.75 2.27
C ALA A 95 -4.42 8.25 3.26
N SER A 96 -4.12 9.56 3.21
CA SER A 96 -3.15 10.20 4.10
C SER A 96 -3.65 10.27 5.54
N ALA A 97 -4.86 10.79 5.76
CA ALA A 97 -5.44 10.90 7.10
C ALA A 97 -5.53 9.53 7.81
N THR A 98 -5.90 8.49 7.06
CA THR A 98 -6.00 7.12 7.59
C THR A 98 -4.63 6.58 7.99
N TRP A 99 -3.59 6.77 7.18
CA TRP A 99 -2.23 6.33 7.54
C TRP A 99 -1.71 7.06 8.77
N LEU A 100 -1.82 8.39 8.80
CA LEU A 100 -1.34 9.21 9.92
C LEU A 100 -2.08 8.91 11.23
N SER A 101 -3.33 8.43 11.16
CA SER A 101 -4.06 7.94 12.34
C SER A 101 -3.55 6.60 12.89
N ILE A 102 -2.72 5.87 12.13
CA ILE A 102 -2.11 4.59 12.51
C ILE A 102 -0.63 4.80 12.87
N VAL A 103 0.07 5.58 12.03
CA VAL A 103 1.49 5.91 12.15
C VAL A 103 1.64 7.43 12.14
N PRO A 104 1.47 8.11 13.29
CA PRO A 104 1.47 9.58 13.35
C PRO A 104 2.76 10.25 12.88
N SER A 105 3.90 9.56 13.00
CA SER A 105 5.20 10.02 12.53
C SER A 105 5.50 9.63 11.08
N GLY A 106 4.58 8.96 10.39
CA GLY A 106 4.76 8.49 9.02
C GLY A 106 4.56 9.59 7.98
N SER A 107 4.65 9.21 6.71
CA SER A 107 4.28 10.08 5.59
C SER A 107 3.57 9.29 4.50
N VAL A 108 2.78 10.00 3.69
CA VAL A 108 2.05 9.42 2.56
C VAL A 108 2.31 10.25 1.32
N ILE A 109 2.59 9.56 0.21
CA ILE A 109 2.57 10.16 -1.13
C ILE A 109 1.58 9.38 -1.96
N THR A 110 0.60 10.06 -2.55
CA THR A 110 -0.38 9.46 -3.47
C THR A 110 -0.21 10.10 -4.84
N LYS A 111 -0.12 9.27 -5.89
CA LYS A 111 -0.04 9.72 -7.28
C LYS A 111 -1.01 8.92 -8.14
N CYS A 112 -1.71 9.56 -9.06
CA CYS A 112 -2.56 8.86 -10.02
C CYS A 112 -1.67 8.03 -10.96
N ALA A 113 -1.93 6.72 -11.04
CA ALA A 113 -1.18 5.81 -11.90
C ALA A 113 -1.62 5.87 -13.37
N ASN A 114 -2.81 6.42 -13.63
CA ASN A 114 -3.36 6.65 -14.98
C ASN A 114 -3.27 8.12 -15.42
N LYS A 115 -2.33 8.89 -14.87
CA LYS A 115 -2.18 10.31 -15.22
C LYS A 115 -1.79 10.52 -16.70
N ASP A 116 -1.01 9.60 -17.22
CA ASP A 116 -0.57 9.54 -18.62
C ASP A 116 -0.27 8.08 -19.00
N ASP A 117 -0.07 7.82 -20.29
CA ASP A 117 0.12 6.47 -20.85
C ASP A 117 1.35 5.73 -20.31
N THR A 118 2.29 6.45 -19.68
CA THR A 118 3.55 5.88 -19.17
C THR A 118 3.59 5.77 -17.65
N ALA A 119 2.73 6.49 -16.95
CA ALA A 119 2.72 6.58 -15.49
C ALA A 119 2.57 5.20 -14.83
N ASN A 120 1.63 4.38 -15.30
CA ASN A 120 1.38 3.06 -14.74
C ASN A 120 2.62 2.15 -14.83
N ALA A 121 3.21 2.05 -16.03
CA ALA A 121 4.43 1.26 -16.25
C ALA A 121 5.61 1.78 -15.41
N THR A 122 5.75 3.10 -15.30
CA THR A 122 6.79 3.75 -14.51
C THR A 122 6.65 3.41 -13.03
N PHE A 123 5.46 3.53 -12.45
CA PHE A 123 5.22 3.22 -11.04
C PHE A 123 5.30 1.72 -10.76
N CYS A 124 4.90 0.85 -11.69
CA CYS A 124 5.10 -0.59 -11.57
C CYS A 124 6.60 -0.96 -11.55
N GLY A 125 7.41 -0.34 -12.42
CA GLY A 125 8.86 -0.52 -12.41
C GLY A 125 9.51 0.02 -11.13
N TYR A 126 9.09 1.20 -10.68
CA TYR A 126 9.59 1.83 -9.47
C TYR A 126 9.26 1.02 -8.21
N SER A 127 7.99 0.62 -8.04
CA SER A 127 7.53 -0.13 -6.86
C SER A 127 8.16 -1.51 -6.76
N SER A 128 8.36 -2.21 -7.88
CA SER A 128 8.89 -3.58 -7.89
C SER A 128 10.42 -3.68 -7.98
N LYS A 129 11.15 -2.57 -7.98
CA LYS A 129 12.62 -2.56 -8.13
C LYS A 129 13.36 -3.40 -7.07
N ASP A 130 12.78 -3.52 -5.88
CA ASP A 130 13.34 -4.27 -4.75
C ASP A 130 12.71 -5.65 -4.55
N ALA A 131 11.74 -6.03 -5.40
CA ALA A 131 11.13 -7.34 -5.44
C ALA A 131 12.07 -8.36 -6.10
N ARG A 132 13.13 -8.74 -5.39
CA ARG A 132 14.14 -9.69 -5.86
C ARG A 132 13.89 -11.10 -5.32
N PRO A 133 14.25 -12.18 -6.05
CA PRO A 133 13.99 -13.56 -5.62
C PRO A 133 14.67 -13.97 -4.30
N ASP A 134 15.75 -13.29 -3.92
CA ASP A 134 16.51 -13.50 -2.68
C ASP A 134 15.91 -12.77 -1.47
N ARG A 135 14.87 -11.95 -1.66
CA ARG A 135 14.20 -11.24 -0.57
C ARG A 135 13.13 -12.12 0.10
N PRO A 136 12.91 -11.93 1.40
CA PRO A 136 11.83 -12.60 2.13
C PRO A 136 10.43 -12.33 1.52
N ALA A 137 9.55 -13.33 1.59
CA ALA A 137 8.20 -13.24 0.99
C ALA A 137 7.32 -12.16 1.63
N ASP A 138 7.56 -11.81 2.90
CA ASP A 138 6.87 -10.76 3.65
C ASP A 138 7.24 -9.34 3.17
N TYR A 139 8.10 -9.20 2.17
CA TYR A 139 8.42 -7.93 1.50
C TYR A 139 7.45 -7.63 0.34
N ILE A 140 6.60 -8.60 -0.03
CA ILE A 140 5.57 -8.42 -1.05
C ILE A 140 4.23 -8.81 -0.44
N VAL A 141 3.31 -7.85 -0.37
CA VAL A 141 1.99 -8.05 0.23
C VAL A 141 0.93 -7.82 -0.81
N PHE A 142 -0.01 -8.76 -0.91
CA PHE A 142 -1.19 -8.63 -1.75
C PHE A 142 -2.39 -8.39 -0.84
N SER A 143 -3.29 -7.48 -1.23
CA SER A 143 -4.63 -7.45 -0.63
C SER A 143 -5.31 -8.78 -0.91
N HIS A 144 -5.69 -9.53 0.12
CA HIS A 144 -6.51 -10.71 -0.07
C HIS A 144 -7.89 -10.31 -0.63
N ARG A 145 -8.33 -11.00 -1.70
CA ARG A 145 -9.72 -10.95 -2.18
C ARG A 145 -10.67 -11.55 -1.15
#